data_AF-A0A3B0US02-F1
#
_entry.id   AF-A0A3B0US02-F1
#
_cell.length_a   1.000
_cell.length_b   1.000
_cell.length_c   1.000
_cell.angle_alpha   90.00
_cell.angle_beta   90.00
_cell.angle_gamma   90.00
#
_symmetry.space_group_name_H-M   'P 1'
#
loop_
_entity.id
_entity.type
_entity.pdbx_description
1 polymer ?
#
loop_
_entity_poly.entity_id
_entity_poly.type
_entity_poly.pdbx_seq_one_letter_code
_entity_poly.pdbx_strand_id
1 'polypeptide(L)'
;ELEAAYHAHSRAIVHIEHRGSSTSAPYICHAEAAFLAGKRVEAEASFAKATELIDLTLSGSNLTYYRYVQFLLTGELQHLLLAREQMLKMVNLLESPRLRRDYWHQMPVHQDIERNWQENVQCKVVQCKVVQLAGADVPLGRPLTAKDRLPVTWTMDAGALDEAVLQAMGKVGYRRFRLKRLLAEAIAQGTLPTDADLAQAVNVSVRTIERDRAAMAAEGFELVTRGYGRSV
;
A
#
# COMPACT_ATOMS: atom_id res chain seq x y z
N GLU A 1 11.26 22.16 -14.80
CA GLU A 1 11.06 20.97 -13.93
C GLU A 1 10.65 19.73 -14.73
N LEU A 2 9.61 19.78 -15.58
CA LEU A 2 9.23 18.69 -16.52
C LEU A 2 10.38 18.20 -17.42
N GLU A 3 11.22 19.12 -17.91
CA GLU A 3 12.37 18.81 -18.78
C GLU A 3 13.50 18.07 -18.04
N ALA A 4 13.64 18.33 -16.73
CA ALA A 4 14.62 17.65 -15.88
C ALA A 4 14.13 16.24 -15.48
N ALA A 5 12.82 16.07 -15.27
CA ALA A 5 12.19 14.76 -15.09
C ALA A 5 12.31 13.92 -16.38
N TYR A 6 12.04 14.52 -17.54
CA TYR A 6 12.25 13.91 -18.85
C TYR A 6 13.71 13.46 -19.06
N HIS A 7 14.69 14.29 -18.70
CA HIS A 7 16.11 13.92 -18.78
C HIS A 7 16.56 12.87 -17.76
N ALA A 8 16.00 12.87 -16.54
CA ALA A 8 16.29 11.84 -15.54
C ALA A 8 15.76 10.46 -16.01
N HIS A 9 14.56 10.41 -16.57
CA HIS A 9 13.97 9.22 -17.19
C HIS A 9 14.69 8.81 -18.48
N SER A 10 15.10 9.76 -19.30
CA SER A 10 15.84 9.50 -20.54
C SER A 10 17.21 8.85 -20.27
N ARG A 11 17.86 9.13 -19.12
CA ARG A 11 19.07 8.40 -18.71
C ARG A 11 18.79 6.96 -18.29
N ALA A 12 17.62 6.67 -17.73
CA ALA A 12 17.19 5.29 -17.47
C ALA A 12 16.95 4.53 -18.79
N ILE A 13 16.41 5.22 -19.81
CA ILE A 13 16.25 4.70 -21.18
C ILE A 13 17.61 4.36 -21.82
N VAL A 14 18.62 5.23 -21.70
CA VAL A 14 19.97 4.98 -22.26
C VAL A 14 20.68 3.78 -21.62
N HIS A 15 20.41 3.45 -20.35
CA HIS A 15 20.95 2.23 -19.72
C HIS A 15 20.28 0.93 -20.21
N ILE A 16 19.11 1.02 -20.84
CA ILE A 16 18.32 -0.11 -21.33
C ILE A 16 18.68 -0.46 -22.79
N GLU A 17 19.15 0.49 -23.60
CA GLU A 17 19.45 0.30 -25.03
C GLU A 17 20.68 -0.58 -25.34
N HIS A 18 21.48 -0.99 -24.36
CA HIS A 18 22.76 -1.67 -24.62
C HIS A 18 22.80 -3.18 -24.41
N ARG A 19 21.68 -3.86 -24.13
CA ARG A 19 21.61 -5.33 -24.19
C ARG A 19 20.25 -5.73 -24.72
N GLY A 20 20.20 -6.61 -25.72
CA GLY A 20 18.97 -7.15 -26.32
C GLY A 20 18.06 -7.82 -25.29
N SER A 21 17.32 -7.01 -24.56
CA SER A 21 16.49 -7.43 -23.44
C SER A 21 15.06 -7.51 -23.92
N SER A 22 14.48 -8.71 -23.85
CA SER A 22 13.07 -9.02 -24.03
C SER A 22 12.17 -8.42 -22.95
N THR A 23 12.51 -7.23 -22.44
CA THR A 23 11.91 -6.65 -21.23
C THR A 23 10.85 -5.61 -21.57
N SER A 24 9.78 -5.60 -20.80
CA SER A 24 8.69 -4.61 -20.89
C SER A 24 9.11 -3.19 -20.47
N ALA A 25 10.24 -3.04 -19.77
CA ALA A 25 10.68 -1.77 -19.16
C ALA A 25 10.79 -0.56 -20.11
N PRO A 26 11.39 -0.63 -21.31
CA PRO A 26 11.44 0.50 -22.22
C PRO A 26 10.03 0.95 -22.66
N TYR A 27 9.12 0.01 -22.88
CA TYR A 27 7.73 0.30 -23.25
C TYR A 27 6.93 0.93 -22.09
N ILE A 28 7.20 0.51 -20.84
CA ILE A 28 6.62 1.13 -19.64
C ILE A 28 7.12 2.58 -19.50
N CYS A 29 8.43 2.81 -19.64
CA CYS A 29 9.02 4.16 -19.58
C CYS A 29 8.45 5.07 -20.68
N HIS A 30 8.35 4.55 -21.90
CA HIS A 30 7.81 5.29 -23.03
C HIS A 30 6.33 5.63 -22.83
N ALA A 31 5.53 4.68 -22.31
CA ALA A 31 4.13 4.91 -22.00
C ALA A 31 3.94 6.04 -20.96
N GLU A 32 4.73 6.05 -19.88
CA GLU A 32 4.67 7.12 -18.89
C GLU A 32 5.07 8.48 -19.49
N ALA A 33 6.20 8.53 -20.21
CA ALA A 33 6.68 9.77 -20.83
C ALA A 33 5.66 10.34 -21.83
N ALA A 34 5.04 9.48 -22.65
CA ALA A 34 4.00 9.89 -23.59
C ALA A 34 2.74 10.39 -22.84
N PHE A 35 2.35 9.74 -21.75
CA PHE A 35 1.22 10.20 -20.91
C PHE A 35 1.49 11.58 -20.31
N LEU A 36 2.67 11.78 -19.72
CA LEU A 36 3.09 13.08 -19.15
C LEU A 36 3.20 14.19 -20.21
N ALA A 37 3.52 13.83 -21.45
CA ALA A 37 3.52 14.74 -22.59
C ALA A 37 2.13 15.01 -23.18
N GLY A 38 1.05 14.46 -22.60
CA GLY A 38 -0.32 14.59 -23.11
C GLY A 38 -0.60 13.75 -24.37
N LYS A 39 0.31 12.89 -24.79
CA LYS A 39 0.20 12.04 -25.98
C LYS A 39 -0.47 10.71 -25.66
N ARG A 40 -1.77 10.77 -25.40
CA ARG A 40 -2.53 9.64 -24.85
C ARG A 40 -2.50 8.37 -25.70
N VAL A 41 -2.71 8.49 -27.02
CA VAL A 41 -2.73 7.34 -27.95
C VAL A 41 -1.37 6.64 -28.00
N GLU A 42 -0.28 7.42 -28.00
CA GLU A 42 1.09 6.90 -27.99
C GLU A 42 1.40 6.18 -26.68
N ALA A 43 0.92 6.73 -25.56
CA ALA A 43 1.06 6.12 -24.24
C ALA A 43 0.36 4.76 -24.17
N GLU A 44 -0.89 4.68 -24.65
CA GLU A 44 -1.68 3.44 -24.67
C GLU A 44 -1.08 2.38 -25.60
N ALA A 45 -0.62 2.76 -26.79
CA ALA A 45 0.03 1.84 -27.72
C ALA A 45 1.32 1.25 -27.12
N SER A 46 2.12 2.09 -26.45
CA SER A 46 3.34 1.68 -25.78
C SER A 46 3.06 0.78 -24.59
N PHE A 47 2.04 1.12 -23.80
CA PHE A 47 1.63 0.30 -22.67
C PHE A 47 1.09 -1.07 -23.10
N ALA A 48 0.30 -1.13 -24.17
CA ALA A 48 -0.16 -2.40 -24.74
C ALA A 48 1.03 -3.31 -25.10
N LYS A 49 2.10 -2.72 -25.67
CA LYS A 49 3.32 -3.48 -25.97
C LYS A 49 4.05 -3.95 -24.71
N ALA A 50 4.06 -3.12 -23.65
CA ALA A 50 4.56 -3.53 -22.34
C ALA A 50 3.76 -4.71 -21.77
N THR A 51 2.43 -4.70 -21.89
CA THR A 51 1.53 -5.77 -21.43
C THR A 51 1.80 -7.10 -22.12
N GLU A 52 2.08 -7.11 -23.42
CA GLU A 52 2.45 -8.33 -24.15
C GLU A 52 3.75 -8.96 -23.64
N LEU A 53 4.68 -8.13 -23.15
CA LEU A 53 6.04 -8.53 -22.79
C LEU A 53 6.24 -8.74 -21.30
N ILE A 54 5.33 -8.25 -20.46
CA ILE A 54 5.52 -8.30 -19.01
C ILE A 54 5.16 -9.68 -18.47
N ASP A 55 6.10 -10.27 -17.74
CA ASP A 55 5.83 -11.41 -16.90
C ASP A 55 5.26 -10.92 -15.55
N LEU A 56 3.94 -11.01 -15.41
CA LEU A 56 3.22 -10.62 -14.19
C LEU A 56 3.48 -11.57 -13.01
N THR A 57 4.14 -12.71 -13.24
CA THR A 57 4.52 -13.66 -12.18
C THR A 57 5.82 -13.24 -11.47
N LEU A 58 6.61 -12.34 -12.06
CA LEU A 58 7.85 -11.84 -11.47
C LEU A 58 7.59 -10.70 -10.47
N SER A 59 8.12 -10.84 -9.25
CA SER A 59 8.17 -9.77 -8.26
C SER A 59 9.34 -8.82 -8.55
N GLY A 60 9.08 -7.51 -8.69
CA GLY A 60 10.17 -6.53 -8.85
C GLY A 60 9.73 -5.11 -9.16
N SER A 61 10.73 -4.25 -9.39
CA SER A 61 10.55 -2.83 -9.74
C SER A 61 9.77 -2.64 -11.04
N ASN A 62 9.99 -3.51 -12.04
CA ASN A 62 9.25 -3.46 -13.31
C ASN A 62 7.75 -3.68 -13.12
N LEU A 63 7.34 -4.62 -12.26
CA LEU A 63 5.92 -4.85 -11.97
C LEU A 63 5.30 -3.69 -11.20
N THR A 64 6.04 -3.11 -10.25
CA THR A 64 5.63 -1.89 -9.52
C THR A 64 5.33 -0.76 -10.50
N TYR A 65 6.27 -0.53 -11.42
CA TYR A 65 6.18 0.55 -12.38
C TYR A 65 5.11 0.32 -13.44
N TYR A 66 4.98 -0.91 -13.96
CA TYR A 66 3.88 -1.30 -14.85
C TYR A 66 2.51 -0.99 -14.24
N ARG A 67 2.28 -1.39 -12.98
CA ARG A 67 1.01 -1.15 -12.29
C ARG A 67 0.76 0.35 -12.08
N TYR A 68 1.81 1.13 -11.80
CA TYR A 68 1.67 2.57 -11.66
C TYR A 68 1.32 3.24 -13.00
N VAL A 69 1.97 2.86 -14.11
CA VAL A 69 1.61 3.37 -15.44
C VAL A 69 0.21 2.92 -15.84
N GLN A 70 -0.21 1.70 -15.47
CA GLN A 70 -1.58 1.24 -15.66
C GLN A 70 -2.58 2.15 -14.94
N PHE A 71 -2.29 2.55 -13.70
CA PHE A 71 -3.09 3.53 -12.96
C PHE A 71 -3.14 4.89 -13.67
N LEU A 72 -2.01 5.43 -14.12
CA LEU A 72 -1.97 6.71 -14.85
C LEU A 72 -2.87 6.66 -16.10
N LEU A 73 -2.89 5.51 -16.77
CA LEU A 73 -3.72 5.33 -17.95
C LEU A 73 -5.20 5.17 -17.56
N THR A 74 -5.57 4.22 -16.72
CA THR A 74 -6.99 3.90 -16.51
C THR A 74 -7.68 4.78 -15.47
N GLY A 75 -6.94 5.41 -14.56
CA GLY A 75 -7.47 6.09 -13.38
C GLY A 75 -7.99 5.13 -12.30
N GLU A 76 -7.83 3.81 -12.48
CA GLU A 76 -8.39 2.83 -11.55
C GLU A 76 -7.50 2.64 -10.31
N LEU A 77 -8.05 2.95 -9.14
CA LEU A 77 -7.34 2.93 -7.86
C LEU A 77 -6.75 1.55 -7.50
N GLN A 78 -7.33 0.47 -8.01
CA GLN A 78 -6.82 -0.89 -7.81
C GLN A 78 -5.37 -1.05 -8.30
N HIS A 79 -4.99 -0.37 -9.39
CA HIS A 79 -3.64 -0.47 -9.94
C HIS A 79 -2.64 0.33 -9.09
N LEU A 80 -3.04 1.49 -8.59
CA LEU A 80 -2.24 2.29 -7.66
C LEU A 80 -2.01 1.55 -6.35
N LEU A 81 -3.05 0.92 -5.79
CA LEU A 81 -2.94 0.07 -4.61
C LEU A 81 -1.93 -1.06 -4.84
N LEU A 82 -2.04 -1.78 -5.95
CA LEU A 82 -1.16 -2.92 -6.24
C LEU A 82 0.29 -2.46 -6.48
N ALA A 83 0.50 -1.30 -7.13
CA ALA A 83 1.82 -0.69 -7.26
C ALA A 83 2.42 -0.38 -5.89
N ARG A 84 1.64 0.26 -5.02
CA ARG A 84 2.07 0.61 -3.66
C ARG A 84 2.38 -0.60 -2.79
N GLU A 85 1.52 -1.62 -2.78
CA GLU A 85 1.76 -2.84 -2.01
C GLU A 85 3.02 -3.58 -2.49
N GLN A 86 3.26 -3.63 -3.81
CA GLN A 86 4.48 -4.21 -4.35
C GLN A 86 5.72 -3.40 -3.93
N MET A 87 5.65 -2.07 -4.00
CA MET A 87 6.70 -1.16 -3.53
C MET A 87 7.02 -1.37 -2.05
N LEU A 88 5.99 -1.40 -1.19
CA LEU A 88 6.17 -1.60 0.25
C LEU A 88 6.74 -2.97 0.59
N LYS A 89 6.33 -4.03 -0.12
CA LYS A 89 6.95 -5.35 0.00
C LYS A 89 8.45 -5.30 -0.29
N MET A 90 8.86 -4.64 -1.38
CA MET A 90 10.28 -4.48 -1.72
C MET A 90 11.04 -3.68 -0.64
N VAL A 91 10.45 -2.60 -0.13
CA VAL A 91 11.05 -1.81 0.97
C VAL A 91 11.23 -2.66 2.23
N ASN A 92 10.25 -3.51 2.57
CA ASN A 92 10.30 -4.36 3.76
C ASN A 92 11.31 -5.50 3.65
N LEU A 93 11.74 -5.88 2.44
CA LEU A 93 12.85 -6.82 2.24
C LEU A 93 14.22 -6.19 2.58
N LEU A 94 14.30 -4.86 2.69
CA LEU A 94 15.53 -4.17 3.04
C LEU A 94 15.69 -4.09 4.56
N GLU A 95 16.64 -4.87 5.09
CA GLU A 95 16.92 -4.95 6.53
C GLU A 95 17.34 -3.59 7.12
N SER A 96 18.20 -2.86 6.41
CA SER A 96 18.79 -1.61 6.91
C SER A 96 17.82 -0.42 6.81
N PRO A 97 17.56 0.31 7.90
CA PRO A 97 16.79 1.56 7.87
C PRO A 97 17.39 2.61 6.92
N ARG A 98 18.72 2.61 6.77
CA ARG A 98 19.41 3.50 5.83
C ARG A 98 19.11 3.10 4.39
N LEU A 99 19.20 1.81 4.06
CA LEU A 99 18.86 1.32 2.72
C LEU A 99 17.39 1.57 2.38
N ARG A 100 16.46 1.41 3.34
CA ARG A 100 15.05 1.77 3.14
C ARG A 100 14.86 3.24 2.79
N ARG A 101 15.52 4.13 3.53
CA ARG A 101 15.49 5.57 3.27
C ARG A 101 16.07 5.89 1.88
N ASP A 102 17.24 5.34 1.58
CA ASP A 102 17.94 5.58 0.31
C ASP A 102 17.12 5.04 -0.88
N TYR A 103 16.52 3.85 -0.76
CA TYR A 103 15.64 3.25 -1.76
C TYR A 103 14.39 4.09 -2.04
N TRP A 104 13.86 4.76 -1.01
CA TRP A 104 12.71 5.67 -1.15
C TRP A 104 13.08 6.94 -1.92
N HIS A 105 14.25 7.52 -1.65
CA HIS A 105 14.64 8.79 -2.26
C HIS A 105 15.25 8.65 -3.67
N GLN A 106 15.86 7.50 -3.98
CA GLN A 106 16.57 7.32 -5.26
C GLN A 106 15.65 7.06 -6.45
N MET A 107 14.38 6.70 -6.23
CA MET A 107 13.45 6.32 -7.28
C MET A 107 12.26 7.29 -7.32
N PRO A 108 12.21 8.25 -8.26
CA PRO A 108 11.12 9.22 -8.38
C PRO A 108 9.73 8.56 -8.42
N VAL A 109 9.61 7.42 -9.10
CA VAL A 109 8.36 6.64 -9.19
C VAL A 109 7.80 6.24 -7.83
N HIS A 110 8.62 5.95 -6.82
CA HIS A 110 8.12 5.61 -5.48
C HIS A 110 7.47 6.80 -4.79
N GLN A 111 8.05 7.99 -4.98
CA GLN A 111 7.49 9.24 -4.47
C GLN A 111 6.20 9.60 -5.20
N ASP A 112 6.14 9.34 -6.51
CA ASP A 112 4.95 9.57 -7.32
C ASP A 112 3.81 8.62 -6.93
N ILE A 113 4.11 7.33 -6.70
CA ILE A 113 3.13 6.36 -6.20
C ILE A 113 2.59 6.81 -4.84
N GLU A 114 3.44 7.19 -3.89
CA GLU A 114 2.97 7.60 -2.57
C GLU A 114 2.20 8.93 -2.63
N ARG A 115 2.64 9.90 -3.45
CA ARG A 115 1.92 11.16 -3.64
C ARG A 115 0.52 10.91 -4.20
N ASN A 116 0.42 10.17 -5.32
CA ASN A 116 -0.88 9.82 -5.89
C ASN A 116 -1.71 9.01 -4.89
N TRP A 117 -1.09 8.13 -4.11
CA TRP A 117 -1.80 7.39 -3.07
C TRP A 117 -2.41 8.34 -2.04
N GLN A 118 -1.63 9.28 -1.49
CA GLN A 118 -2.15 10.25 -0.50
C GLN A 118 -3.28 11.12 -1.08
N GLU A 119 -3.14 11.57 -2.32
CA GLU A 119 -4.16 12.37 -3.02
C GLU A 119 -5.44 11.56 -3.28
N ASN A 120 -5.33 10.28 -3.63
CA ASN A 120 -6.48 9.43 -3.94
C ASN A 120 -7.10 8.77 -2.70
N VAL A 121 -6.33 8.54 -1.63
CA VAL A 121 -6.80 7.93 -0.37
C VAL A 121 -7.54 8.92 0.51
N GLN A 122 -7.47 10.22 0.19
CA GLN A 122 -8.47 11.20 0.62
C GLN A 122 -9.87 10.96 -0.02
N CYS A 123 -10.17 9.73 -0.46
CA CYS A 123 -11.52 9.27 -0.75
C CYS A 123 -12.46 9.56 0.44
N LYS A 124 -13.67 10.02 0.10
CA LYS A 124 -14.74 10.35 1.04
C LYS A 124 -15.02 9.15 1.94
N VAL A 125 -14.53 9.21 3.18
CA VAL A 125 -14.91 8.26 4.22
C VAL A 125 -16.44 8.21 4.26
N VAL A 126 -16.98 7.03 3.98
CA VAL A 126 -18.43 6.83 3.87
C VAL A 126 -19.02 6.62 5.25
N GLN A 127 -18.31 5.88 6.10
CA GLN A 127 -18.78 5.57 7.45
C GLN A 127 -17.65 5.57 8.47
N CYS A 128 -17.81 6.40 9.51
CA CYS A 128 -17.04 6.35 10.75
C CYS A 128 -17.87 5.77 11.89
N LYS A 129 -17.21 5.14 12.85
CA LYS A 129 -17.80 4.73 14.13
C LYS A 129 -16.90 5.10 15.29
N VAL A 130 -17.47 5.71 16.33
CA VAL A 130 -16.77 5.91 17.60
C VAL A 130 -16.84 4.62 18.42
N VAL A 131 -15.68 4.11 18.81
CA VAL A 131 -15.53 2.91 19.64
C VAL A 131 -14.72 3.23 20.89
N GLN A 132 -14.91 2.45 21.96
CA GLN A 132 -14.21 2.64 23.24
C GLN A 132 -13.08 1.62 23.36
N LEU A 133 -11.84 2.05 23.08
CA LEU A 133 -10.66 1.18 23.08
C LEU A 133 -9.78 1.46 24.28
N ALA A 134 -8.99 0.47 24.70
CA ALA A 134 -8.05 0.66 25.79
C ALA A 134 -6.97 1.69 25.42
N GLY A 135 -6.66 2.61 26.34
CA GLY A 135 -5.52 3.51 26.19
C GLY A 135 -4.21 2.71 26.04
N ALA A 136 -3.31 3.20 25.17
CA ALA A 136 -2.06 2.51 24.87
C ALA A 136 -1.19 2.30 26.13
N ASP A 137 -1.22 3.26 27.05
CA ASP A 137 -0.40 3.26 28.27
C ASP A 137 -1.05 2.57 29.47
N VAL A 138 -2.30 2.07 29.34
CA VAL A 138 -2.98 1.41 30.46
C VAL A 138 -2.24 0.11 30.80
N PRO A 139 -1.89 -0.16 32.08
CA PRO A 139 -1.19 -1.37 32.49
C PRO A 139 -1.91 -2.67 32.09
N LEU A 140 -1.12 -3.70 31.75
CA LEU A 140 -1.61 -5.06 31.56
C LEU A 140 -1.82 -5.78 32.91
N GLY A 141 -2.58 -6.87 32.92
CA GLY A 141 -2.73 -7.74 34.09
C GLY A 141 -3.86 -7.38 35.06
N ARG A 142 -4.64 -6.32 34.80
CA ARG A 142 -5.89 -6.03 35.50
C ARG A 142 -7.07 -5.86 34.55
N PRO A 143 -8.31 -6.11 34.99
CA PRO A 143 -9.50 -5.79 34.19
C PRO A 143 -9.55 -4.31 33.80
N LEU A 144 -9.93 -4.06 32.54
CA LEU A 144 -10.15 -2.71 32.04
C LEU A 144 -11.41 -2.10 32.66
N THR A 145 -11.29 -0.88 33.16
CA THR A 145 -12.40 -0.06 33.64
C THR A 145 -12.83 0.93 32.57
N ALA A 146 -13.97 1.62 32.78
CA ALA A 146 -14.40 2.68 31.89
C ALA A 146 -13.38 3.82 31.76
N LYS A 147 -12.59 4.10 32.82
CA LYS A 147 -11.53 5.14 32.81
C LYS A 147 -10.31 4.74 31.97
N ASP A 148 -10.15 3.44 31.71
CA ASP A 148 -9.05 2.92 30.91
C ASP A 148 -9.37 2.94 29.41
N ARG A 149 -10.59 3.34 29.03
CA ARG A 149 -11.05 3.39 27.65
C ARG A 149 -11.10 4.81 27.14
N LEU A 150 -10.60 5.00 25.92
CA LEU A 150 -10.65 6.27 25.20
C LEU A 150 -11.54 6.10 23.95
N PRO A 151 -12.31 7.13 23.60
CA PRO A 151 -13.07 7.14 22.36
C PRO A 151 -12.11 7.24 21.17
N VAL A 152 -12.33 6.39 20.16
CA VAL A 152 -11.57 6.34 18.92
C VAL A 152 -12.53 6.35 17.75
N THR A 153 -12.27 7.22 16.79
CA THR A 153 -13.00 7.24 15.52
C THR A 153 -12.33 6.27 14.57
N TRP A 154 -13.06 5.22 14.19
CA TRP A 154 -12.64 4.23 13.21
C TRP A 154 -13.36 4.42 11.87
N THR A 155 -12.61 4.33 10.78
CA THR A 155 -13.13 4.30 9.40
C THR A 155 -13.63 2.90 9.08
N MET A 156 -14.94 2.70 9.24
CA MET A 156 -15.59 1.42 9.00
C MET A 156 -15.72 1.14 7.50
N ASP A 157 -15.97 2.18 6.71
CA ASP A 157 -16.11 2.13 5.25
C ASP A 157 -15.38 3.33 4.62
N ALA A 158 -14.33 3.04 3.85
CA ALA A 158 -13.53 4.01 3.10
C ALA A 158 -13.97 4.19 1.64
N GLY A 159 -15.16 3.68 1.27
CA GLY A 159 -15.76 3.85 -0.04
C GLY A 159 -14.93 3.22 -1.16
N ALA A 160 -14.60 4.01 -2.18
CA ALA A 160 -13.88 3.53 -3.36
C ALA A 160 -12.54 2.86 -3.05
N LEU A 161 -11.89 3.24 -1.94
CA LEU A 161 -10.67 2.58 -1.48
C LEU A 161 -10.93 1.12 -1.06
N ASP A 162 -11.99 0.89 -0.27
CA ASP A 162 -12.34 -0.45 0.19
C ASP A 162 -12.79 -1.33 -0.99
N GLU A 163 -13.50 -0.76 -1.96
CA GLU A 163 -13.87 -1.44 -3.21
C GLU A 163 -12.64 -1.82 -4.04
N ALA A 164 -11.71 -0.88 -4.26
CA ALA A 164 -10.48 -1.13 -5.01
C ALA A 164 -9.63 -2.25 -4.36
N VAL A 165 -9.54 -2.26 -3.03
CA VAL A 165 -8.83 -3.32 -2.30
C VAL A 165 -9.54 -4.66 -2.45
N LEU A 166 -10.87 -4.69 -2.34
CA LEU A 166 -11.64 -5.92 -2.50
C LEU A 166 -11.48 -6.51 -3.90
N GLN A 167 -11.51 -5.68 -4.94
CA GLN A 167 -11.29 -6.08 -6.33
C GLN A 167 -9.86 -6.61 -6.52
N ALA A 168 -8.86 -5.89 -6.01
CA ALA A 168 -7.44 -6.22 -6.23
C ALA A 168 -6.94 -7.43 -5.43
N MET A 169 -7.40 -7.60 -4.18
CA MET A 169 -6.79 -8.53 -3.21
C MET A 169 -7.78 -9.57 -2.66
N GLY A 170 -9.04 -9.51 -3.08
CA GLY A 170 -10.10 -10.39 -2.60
C GLY A 170 -10.43 -10.20 -1.12
N LYS A 171 -11.31 -11.06 -0.60
CA LYS A 171 -11.89 -10.92 0.76
C LYS A 171 -10.86 -10.96 1.89
N VAL A 172 -9.81 -11.79 1.74
CA VAL A 172 -8.76 -11.93 2.76
C VAL A 172 -7.85 -10.70 2.76
N GLY A 173 -7.39 -10.26 1.59
CA GLY A 173 -6.58 -9.05 1.46
C GLY A 173 -7.33 -7.81 1.93
N TYR A 174 -8.60 -7.69 1.55
CA TYR A 174 -9.51 -6.65 2.06
C TYR A 174 -9.60 -6.61 3.58
N ARG A 175 -9.82 -7.76 4.22
CA ARG A 175 -9.89 -7.82 5.69
C ARG A 175 -8.57 -7.39 6.33
N ARG A 176 -7.43 -7.88 5.83
CA ARG A 176 -6.10 -7.51 6.35
C ARG A 176 -5.81 -6.03 6.15
N PHE A 177 -6.18 -5.46 5.00
CA PHE A 177 -6.07 -4.04 4.73
C PHE A 177 -6.86 -3.22 5.75
N ARG A 178 -8.11 -3.61 6.05
CA ARG A 178 -8.92 -2.96 7.09
C ARG A 178 -8.30 -3.08 8.48
N LEU A 179 -7.74 -4.24 8.84
CA LEU A 179 -7.03 -4.40 10.12
C LEU A 179 -5.86 -3.44 10.25
N LYS A 180 -5.04 -3.28 9.20
CA LYS A 180 -3.93 -2.31 9.18
C LYS A 180 -4.44 -0.88 9.38
N ARG A 181 -5.51 -0.48 8.67
CA ARG A 181 -6.14 0.84 8.80
C ARG A 181 -6.64 1.10 10.22
N LEU A 182 -7.49 0.21 10.75
CA LEU A 182 -8.10 0.37 12.06
C LEU A 182 -7.05 0.42 13.18
N LEU A 183 -5.98 -0.37 13.06
CA LEU A 183 -4.87 -0.32 14.01
C LEU A 183 -4.12 1.03 13.93
N ALA A 184 -3.80 1.50 12.71
CA ALA A 184 -3.13 2.78 12.53
C ALA A 184 -3.96 3.95 13.09
N GLU A 185 -5.28 3.95 12.85
CA GLU A 185 -6.21 4.94 13.39
C GLU A 185 -6.27 4.91 14.93
N ALA A 186 -6.26 3.71 15.52
CA ALA A 186 -6.27 3.56 16.97
C ALA A 186 -4.97 4.07 17.62
N ILE A 187 -3.82 3.72 17.04
CA ILE A 187 -2.49 4.18 17.50
C ILE A 187 -2.39 5.71 17.39
N ALA A 188 -2.83 6.29 16.26
CA ALA A 188 -2.83 7.74 16.06
C ALA A 188 -3.70 8.49 17.10
N GLN A 189 -4.68 7.81 17.70
CA GLN A 189 -5.59 8.34 18.72
C GLN A 189 -5.20 7.90 20.15
N GLY A 190 -3.99 7.38 20.36
CA GLY A 190 -3.45 7.05 21.68
C GLY A 190 -4.02 5.77 22.31
N THR A 191 -4.57 4.87 21.50
CA THR A 191 -5.16 3.61 21.97
C THR A 191 -4.49 2.39 21.34
N LEU A 192 -4.72 1.24 21.97
CA LEU A 192 -4.28 -0.04 21.44
C LEU A 192 -5.43 -1.07 21.54
N PRO A 193 -6.03 -1.49 20.42
CA PRO A 193 -7.15 -2.43 20.42
C PRO A 193 -6.68 -3.83 20.80
N THR A 194 -7.60 -4.63 21.34
CA THR A 194 -7.43 -6.09 21.48
C THR A 194 -7.84 -6.81 20.19
N ASP A 195 -7.49 -8.09 20.07
CA ASP A 195 -7.96 -8.96 18.99
C ASP A 195 -9.49 -9.04 18.92
N ALA A 196 -10.15 -8.99 20.08
CA ALA A 196 -11.61 -9.00 20.16
C ALA A 196 -12.23 -7.72 19.58
N ASP A 197 -11.62 -6.55 19.86
CA ASP A 197 -12.07 -5.28 19.29
C ASP A 197 -11.95 -5.29 17.76
N LEU A 198 -10.82 -5.79 17.24
CA LEU A 198 -10.59 -5.92 15.80
C LEU A 198 -11.52 -6.95 15.14
N ALA A 199 -11.73 -8.10 15.78
CA ALA A 199 -12.63 -9.15 15.32
C ALA A 199 -14.06 -8.62 15.19
N GLN A 200 -14.52 -7.87 16.18
CA GLN A 200 -15.83 -7.21 16.15
C GLN A 200 -15.91 -6.17 15.02
N ALA A 201 -14.88 -5.35 14.82
CA ALA A 201 -14.88 -4.30 13.81
C ALA A 201 -14.99 -4.84 12.38
N VAL A 202 -14.31 -5.94 12.08
CA VAL A 202 -14.32 -6.55 10.75
C VAL A 202 -15.27 -7.75 10.63
N ASN A 203 -16.09 -7.99 11.66
CA ASN A 203 -17.11 -9.04 11.73
C ASN A 203 -16.57 -10.46 11.46
N VAL A 204 -15.54 -10.86 12.19
CA VAL A 204 -14.96 -12.21 12.15
C VAL A 204 -14.70 -12.75 13.55
N SER A 205 -14.26 -14.01 13.66
CA SER A 205 -13.82 -14.56 14.94
C SER A 205 -12.41 -14.10 15.31
N VAL A 206 -12.11 -14.06 16.61
CA VAL A 206 -10.75 -13.82 17.13
C VAL A 206 -9.73 -14.78 16.50
N ARG A 207 -10.09 -16.06 16.35
CA ARG A 207 -9.27 -17.06 15.66
C ARG A 207 -8.92 -16.68 14.22
N THR A 208 -9.78 -15.92 13.53
CA THR A 208 -9.49 -15.41 12.19
C THR A 208 -8.47 -14.27 12.25
N ILE A 209 -8.58 -13.38 13.23
CA ILE A 209 -7.60 -12.30 13.48
C ILE A 209 -6.22 -12.88 13.79
N GLU A 210 -6.14 -13.90 14.64
CA GLU A 210 -4.88 -14.60 14.97
C GLU A 210 -4.20 -15.17 13.72
N ARG A 211 -4.98 -15.83 12.84
CA ARG A 211 -4.45 -16.37 11.58
C ARG A 211 -3.99 -15.27 10.62
N ASP A 212 -4.76 -14.19 10.51
CA ASP A 212 -4.36 -13.06 9.66
C ASP A 212 -3.12 -12.37 10.19
N ARG A 213 -2.97 -12.24 11.50
CA ARG A 213 -1.74 -11.74 12.13
C ARG A 213 -0.54 -12.61 11.80
N ALA A 214 -0.66 -13.93 11.97
CA ALA A 214 0.43 -14.84 11.66
C ALA A 214 0.86 -14.73 10.18
N ALA A 215 -0.12 -14.62 9.28
CA ALA A 215 0.15 -14.44 7.86
C ALA A 215 0.75 -13.06 7.54
N MET A 216 0.25 -11.98 8.15
CA MET A 216 0.82 -10.64 7.98
C MET A 216 2.24 -10.55 8.55
N ALA A 217 2.52 -11.21 9.68
CA ALA A 217 3.86 -11.28 10.25
C ALA A 217 4.83 -12.00 9.33
N ALA A 218 4.40 -13.10 8.68
CA ALA A 218 5.17 -13.78 7.64
C ALA A 218 5.42 -12.89 6.41
N GLU A 219 4.55 -11.89 6.17
CA GLU A 219 4.68 -10.88 5.11
C GLU A 219 5.45 -9.62 5.58
N GLY A 220 6.04 -9.64 6.79
CA GLY A 220 6.83 -8.54 7.34
C GLY A 220 6.02 -7.40 7.96
N PHE A 221 4.73 -7.61 8.22
CA PHE A 221 3.87 -6.66 8.92
C PHE A 221 3.41 -7.22 10.27
N GLU A 222 3.85 -6.60 11.37
CA GLU A 222 3.42 -6.98 12.71
C GLU A 222 2.14 -6.25 13.11
N LEU A 223 1.06 -7.01 13.32
CA LEU A 223 -0.19 -6.48 13.87
C LEU A 223 -0.10 -6.42 15.40
N VAL A 224 0.43 -5.31 15.92
CA VAL A 224 0.57 -5.07 17.36
C VAL A 224 -0.80 -4.80 17.99
N THR A 225 -1.16 -5.56 19.02
CA THR A 225 -2.44 -5.41 19.73
C THR A 225 -2.21 -5.45 21.24
N ARG A 226 -3.18 -5.02 22.02
CA ARG A 226 -3.10 -5.09 23.48
C ARG A 226 -3.10 -6.55 23.93
N GLY A 227 -2.04 -6.93 24.64
CA GLY A 227 -1.84 -8.31 25.15
C GLY A 227 -1.00 -9.20 24.22
N TYR A 228 -0.61 -8.70 23.04
CA TYR A 228 0.26 -9.42 22.11
C TYR A 228 1.03 -8.41 21.26
N GLY A 229 2.33 -8.26 21.53
CA GLY A 229 3.21 -7.31 20.83
C GLY A 229 3.96 -6.32 21.73
N ARG A 230 4.46 -6.75 22.89
CA ARG A 230 5.69 -6.20 23.45
C ARG A 230 6.69 -7.34 23.57
N SER A 231 7.38 -7.66 22.48
CA SER A 231 8.75 -8.14 22.64
C SER A 231 9.55 -6.91 23.10
N VAL A 232 9.99 -6.97 24.36
CA VAL A 232 10.98 -6.04 24.93
C VAL A 232 12.26 -6.14 24.13
#